data_AF-A0A521U4G7-F1
#
_entry.id   AF-A0A521U4G7-F1
#
_cell.length_a   1.000
_cell.length_b   1.000
_cell.length_c   1.000
_cell.angle_alpha   90.00
_cell.angle_beta   90.00
_cell.angle_gamma   90.00
#
_symmetry.space_group_name_H-M   'P 1'
#
loop_
_entity.id
_entity.type
_entity.pdbx_description
1 polymer ?
#
loop_
_entity_poly.entity_id
_entity_poly.type
_entity_poly.pdbx_seq_one_letter_code
_entity_poly.pdbx_strand_id
1 'polypeptide(L)'
;MSLRQSGTSLDVLLAALDAFEDGRAQRAVAGALAREGQQLVHRGFEESRAPSGAKWAPIKRPRGRAPLRKTGTLEGAALVYTFSADGFVFGAVDRLTAYGHYHQSEEPRTRLPRRPFFPNSDGQLPTGWSIVLAEGADEALAKLLPR
;
A
#
# COMPACT_ATOMS: atom_id res chain seq x y z
N MET A 1 -10.41 -34.05 7.23
CA MET A 1 -9.26 -34.12 8.15
C MET A 1 -9.67 -33.50 9.47
N SER A 2 -9.57 -34.22 10.58
CA SER A 2 -9.74 -33.63 11.91
C SER A 2 -8.36 -33.23 12.45
N LEU A 3 -8.32 -32.30 13.41
CA LEU A 3 -7.10 -31.83 14.09
C LEU A 3 -6.23 -32.93 14.73
N ARG A 4 -6.67 -34.20 14.71
CA ARG A 4 -5.97 -35.33 15.33
C ARG A 4 -4.86 -35.95 14.46
N GLN A 5 -4.64 -35.49 13.22
CA GLN A 5 -3.70 -36.12 12.27
C GLN A 5 -2.88 -35.14 11.42
N SER A 6 -2.59 -33.90 11.88
CA SER A 6 -1.77 -32.98 11.07
C SER A 6 -0.28 -33.34 11.01
N GLY A 7 0.24 -34.15 11.96
CA GLY A 7 1.68 -34.36 12.13
C GLY A 7 2.42 -33.15 12.71
N THR A 8 1.76 -32.00 12.82
CA THR A 8 2.24 -30.80 13.50
C THR A 8 2.20 -30.99 15.01
N SER A 9 3.25 -30.57 15.73
CA SER A 9 3.24 -30.60 17.19
C SER A 9 2.21 -29.62 17.76
N LEU A 10 1.63 -29.97 18.91
CA LEU A 10 0.69 -29.11 19.63
C LEU A 10 1.32 -27.76 19.99
N ASP A 11 2.60 -27.72 20.36
CA ASP A 11 3.31 -26.49 20.69
C ASP A 11 3.35 -25.49 19.52
N VAL A 12 3.49 -25.97 18.29
CA VAL A 12 3.48 -25.11 17.09
C VAL A 12 2.09 -24.56 16.83
N LEU A 13 1.05 -25.37 17.05
CA LEU A 13 -0.34 -24.91 16.93
C LEU A 13 -0.70 -23.87 17.99
N LEU A 14 -0.25 -24.07 19.24
CA LEU A 14 -0.43 -23.11 20.32
C LEU A 14 0.33 -21.81 20.04
N ALA A 15 1.59 -21.88 19.61
CA ALA A 15 2.37 -20.69 19.27
C ALA A 15 1.74 -19.86 18.13
N ALA A 16 1.14 -20.53 17.15
CA ALA A 16 0.39 -19.86 16.09
C ALA A 16 -0.86 -19.18 16.67
N LEU A 17 -1.64 -19.87 17.51
CA LEU A 17 -2.82 -19.30 18.16
C LEU A 17 -2.47 -18.10 19.05
N ASP A 18 -1.41 -18.19 19.84
CA ASP A 18 -0.92 -17.11 20.69
C ASP A 18 -0.58 -15.87 19.84
N ALA A 19 -0.01 -16.07 18.64
CA ALA A 19 0.31 -14.97 17.73
C ALA A 19 -0.95 -14.26 17.17
N PHE A 20 -2.08 -14.97 17.07
CA PHE A 20 -3.36 -14.35 16.72
C PHE A 20 -4.01 -13.66 17.93
N GLU A 21 -3.88 -14.25 19.12
CA GLU A 21 -4.44 -13.71 20.37
C GLU A 21 -3.74 -12.41 20.77
N ASP A 22 -2.40 -12.36 20.71
CA ASP A 22 -1.61 -11.22 21.15
C ASP A 22 -1.41 -10.13 20.08
N GLY A 23 -2.01 -10.30 18.90
CA GLY A 23 -1.98 -9.30 17.82
C GLY A 23 -0.73 -9.33 16.94
N ARG A 24 0.23 -10.24 17.17
CA ARG A 24 1.44 -10.35 16.33
C ARG A 24 1.10 -10.69 14.88
N ALA A 25 0.10 -11.53 14.65
CA ALA A 25 -0.33 -11.90 13.31
C ALA A 25 -0.87 -10.71 12.52
N GLN A 26 -1.77 -9.95 13.13
CA GLN A 26 -2.38 -8.74 12.58
C GLN A 26 -1.30 -7.71 12.26
N ARG A 27 -0.35 -7.50 13.18
CA ARG A 27 0.78 -6.58 12.97
C ARG A 27 1.72 -7.03 11.86
N ALA A 28 1.99 -8.33 11.74
CA ALA A 28 2.81 -8.89 10.67
C ALA A 28 2.17 -8.67 9.30
N VAL A 29 0.85 -8.93 9.19
CA VAL A 29 0.05 -8.68 7.99
C VAL A 29 0.03 -7.18 7.67
N ALA A 30 -0.32 -6.31 8.61
CA ALA A 30 -0.36 -4.87 8.40
C ALA A 30 1.01 -4.32 7.93
N GLY A 31 2.11 -4.80 8.52
CA GLY A 31 3.46 -4.44 8.08
C GLY A 31 3.79 -4.94 6.67
N ALA A 32 3.31 -6.12 6.26
CA ALA A 32 3.47 -6.61 4.90
C ALA A 32 2.66 -5.79 3.90
N LEU A 33 1.39 -5.55 4.19
CA LEU A 33 0.52 -4.69 3.39
C LEU A 33 1.09 -3.29 3.20
N ALA A 34 1.68 -2.70 4.25
CA ALA A 34 2.30 -1.39 4.17
C ALA A 34 3.50 -1.36 3.22
N ARG A 35 4.34 -2.39 3.24
CA ARG A 35 5.49 -2.53 2.32
C ARG A 35 5.03 -2.73 0.87
N GLU A 36 4.04 -3.58 0.64
CA GLU A 36 3.48 -3.78 -0.70
C GLU A 36 2.79 -2.53 -1.22
N GLY A 37 1.99 -1.87 -0.39
CA GLY A 37 1.41 -0.56 -0.71
C GLY A 37 2.48 0.47 -1.07
N GLN A 38 3.59 0.51 -0.33
CA GLN A 38 4.70 1.43 -0.61
C GLN A 38 5.30 1.13 -1.98
N GLN A 39 5.54 -0.15 -2.31
CA GLN A 39 6.07 -0.55 -3.61
C GLN A 39 5.11 -0.21 -4.76
N LEU A 40 3.80 -0.41 -4.57
CA LEU A 40 2.77 -0.06 -5.55
C LEU A 40 2.75 1.45 -5.83
N VAL A 41 2.84 2.28 -4.79
CA VAL A 41 2.95 3.74 -4.93
C VAL A 41 4.22 4.10 -5.70
N HIS A 42 5.36 3.56 -5.29
CA HIS A 42 6.65 3.81 -5.94
C HIS A 42 6.61 3.48 -7.43
N ARG A 43 6.14 2.28 -7.78
CA ARG A 43 5.97 1.85 -9.18
C ARG A 43 5.04 2.77 -9.96
N GLY A 44 3.96 3.25 -9.35
CA GLY A 44 3.07 4.24 -9.95
C GLY A 44 3.80 5.53 -10.34
N PHE A 45 4.70 6.04 -9.48
CA PHE A 45 5.56 7.17 -9.83
C PHE A 45 6.54 6.83 -10.95
N GLU A 46 7.23 5.69 -10.87
CA GLU A 46 8.21 5.26 -11.87
C GLU A 46 7.59 5.13 -13.26
N GLU A 47 6.41 4.51 -13.36
CA GLU A 47 5.70 4.25 -14.61
C GLU A 47 4.80 5.42 -15.03
N SER A 48 4.66 6.45 -14.19
CA SER A 48 3.72 7.57 -14.36
C SER A 48 2.27 7.10 -14.55
N ARG A 49 1.80 6.24 -13.64
CA ARG A 49 0.48 5.62 -13.66
C ARG A 49 -0.26 5.80 -12.34
N ALA A 50 -1.57 5.92 -12.47
CA ALA A 50 -2.51 5.86 -11.36
C ALA A 50 -2.67 4.41 -10.85
N PRO A 51 -3.20 4.23 -9.62
CA PRO A 51 -3.55 2.92 -9.08
C PRO A 51 -4.50 2.10 -9.95
N SER A 52 -5.35 2.75 -10.74
CA SER A 52 -6.21 2.09 -11.74
C SER A 52 -5.45 1.54 -12.95
N GLY A 53 -4.14 1.78 -13.05
CA GLY A 53 -3.31 1.47 -14.21
C GLY A 53 -3.31 2.55 -15.30
N ALA A 54 -4.21 3.55 -15.23
CA ALA A 54 -4.27 4.63 -16.21
C ALA A 54 -2.99 5.49 -16.18
N LYS A 55 -2.47 5.87 -17.35
CA LYS A 55 -1.34 6.80 -17.42
C LYS A 55 -1.75 8.18 -16.91
N TRP A 56 -0.89 8.82 -16.13
CA TRP A 56 -1.10 10.20 -15.71
C TRP A 56 -1.08 11.16 -16.89
N ALA A 57 -1.87 12.23 -16.78
CA ALA A 57 -1.88 13.29 -17.77
C ALA A 57 -0.46 13.87 -17.96
N PRO A 58 0.02 14.01 -19.20
CA PRO A 58 1.39 14.44 -19.46
C PRO A 58 1.63 15.89 -19.00
N ILE A 59 2.90 16.27 -18.92
CA ILE A 59 3.30 17.66 -18.69
C ILE A 59 3.19 18.40 -20.03
N LYS A 60 2.53 19.57 -20.06
CA LYS A 60 2.34 20.38 -21.29
C LYS A 60 3.64 20.68 -22.05
N ARG A 61 4.75 20.83 -21.33
CA ARG A 61 6.09 21.07 -21.89
C ARG A 61 7.09 20.13 -21.19
N PRO A 62 7.21 18.87 -21.62
CA PRO A 62 8.03 17.88 -20.96
C PRO A 62 9.50 18.17 -21.26
N ARG A 63 10.23 18.74 -20.29
CA ARG A 63 11.69 18.97 -20.39
C ARG A 63 12.47 17.71 -19.93
N GLY A 64 12.14 16.55 -20.51
CA GLY A 64 12.70 15.25 -20.10
C GLY A 64 12.27 14.79 -18.71
N ARG A 65 11.12 15.26 -18.20
CA ARG A 65 10.64 14.99 -16.84
C ARG A 65 9.35 14.17 -16.86
N ALA A 66 9.30 13.17 -15.99
CA ALA A 66 8.07 12.44 -15.69
C ALA A 66 7.11 13.31 -14.85
N PRO A 67 5.77 13.16 -15.02
CA PRO A 67 4.80 13.80 -14.14
C PRO A 67 5.08 13.50 -12.67
N LEU A 68 4.85 14.50 -11.82
CA LEU A 68 5.06 14.44 -10.35
C LEU A 68 6.50 14.15 -9.87
N ARG A 69 7.45 13.85 -10.76
CA ARG A 69 8.87 13.60 -10.44
C ARG A 69 9.75 14.77 -10.85
N LYS A 70 9.67 15.88 -10.10
CA LYS A 70 10.57 17.04 -10.31
C LYS A 70 11.89 16.87 -9.54
N THR A 71 11.78 16.58 -8.25
CA THR A 71 12.89 16.45 -7.29
C THR A 71 12.82 15.14 -6.50
N GLY A 72 11.77 14.33 -6.71
CA GLY A 72 11.48 13.14 -5.89
C GLY A 72 10.82 13.44 -4.54
N THR A 73 10.71 14.71 -4.12
CA THR A 73 10.18 15.07 -2.78
C THR A 73 8.75 14.58 -2.56
N LEU A 74 7.86 14.73 -3.55
CA LEU A 74 6.47 14.26 -3.43
C LEU A 74 6.39 12.73 -3.38
N GLU A 75 7.18 12.05 -4.21
CA GLU A 75 7.29 10.59 -4.18
C GLU A 75 7.78 10.13 -2.80
N GLY A 76 8.89 10.70 -2.30
CA GLY A 76 9.40 10.41 -0.96
C GLY A 76 8.36 10.63 0.14
N ALA A 77 7.58 11.71 0.07
CA ALA A 77 6.48 11.95 1.02
C ALA A 77 5.34 10.93 0.89
N ALA A 78 5.00 10.53 -0.33
CA ALA A 78 3.94 9.55 -0.61
C ALA A 78 4.30 8.13 -0.14
N LEU A 79 5.59 7.82 0.02
CA LEU A 79 6.07 6.52 0.51
C LEU A 79 6.10 6.42 2.04
N VAL A 80 5.92 7.52 2.77
CA VAL A 80 5.91 7.51 4.24
C VAL A 80 4.55 7.03 4.74
N TYR A 81 4.56 5.92 5.47
CA TYR A 81 3.39 5.36 6.16
C TYR A 81 3.64 5.16 7.66
N THR A 82 2.53 5.01 8.38
CA THR A 82 2.48 4.45 9.73
C THR A 82 1.64 3.18 9.71
N PHE A 83 1.92 2.22 10.58
CA PHE A 83 1.11 1.00 10.70
C PHE A 83 0.97 0.57 12.16
N SER A 84 -0.14 -0.09 12.46
CA SER A 84 -0.48 -0.73 13.74
C SER A 84 -0.98 -2.15 13.48
N ALA A 85 -1.54 -2.81 14.50
CA ALA A 85 -2.26 -4.07 14.30
C ALA A 85 -3.54 -3.88 13.46
N ASP A 86 -4.11 -2.67 13.42
CA ASP A 86 -5.36 -2.37 12.72
C ASP A 86 -5.17 -2.10 11.21
N GLY A 87 -3.92 -2.00 10.76
CA GLY A 87 -3.59 -1.73 9.36
C GLY A 87 -2.51 -0.66 9.21
N PHE A 88 -2.56 0.06 8.09
CA PHE A 88 -1.57 1.07 7.74
C PHE A 88 -2.19 2.25 7.00
N VAL A 89 -1.54 3.42 7.08
CA VAL A 89 -2.00 4.65 6.44
C VAL A 89 -0.81 5.42 5.86
N PHE A 90 -0.97 5.90 4.62
CA PHE A 90 -0.12 6.94 4.05
C PHE A 90 -0.68 8.31 4.40
N GLY A 91 0.05 9.09 5.21
CA GLY A 91 -0.47 10.37 5.72
C GLY A 91 0.50 11.54 5.63
N ALA A 92 1.73 11.34 5.12
CA ALA A 92 2.74 12.39 5.19
C ALA A 92 2.65 13.43 4.08
N VAL A 93 1.92 13.16 2.99
CA VAL A 93 1.85 14.06 1.82
C VAL A 93 1.30 15.43 2.18
N ASP A 94 0.18 15.48 2.91
CA ASP A 94 -0.45 16.75 3.27
C ASP A 94 0.46 17.60 4.18
N ARG A 95 1.29 16.94 4.99
CA ARG A 95 2.25 17.60 5.90
C ARG A 95 3.54 18.03 5.21
N LEU A 96 4.09 17.21 4.30
CA LEU A 96 5.43 17.42 3.74
C LEU A 96 5.39 18.11 2.37
N THR A 97 4.33 17.90 1.60
CA THR A 97 4.16 18.40 0.24
C THR A 97 2.68 18.66 -0.03
N ALA A 98 2.11 19.67 0.64
CA ALA A 98 0.66 19.96 0.61
C ALA A 98 0.05 20.04 -0.81
N TYR A 99 0.83 20.45 -1.82
CA TYR A 99 0.35 20.47 -3.21
C TYR A 99 0.01 19.08 -3.79
N GLY A 100 0.54 18.01 -3.20
CA GLY A 100 0.29 16.63 -3.63
C GLY A 100 -1.19 16.24 -3.50
N HIS A 101 -1.90 16.82 -2.53
CA HIS A 101 -3.34 16.63 -2.34
C HIS A 101 -4.13 16.97 -3.60
N TYR A 102 -3.77 18.06 -4.28
CA TYR A 102 -4.44 18.52 -5.52
C TYR A 102 -4.28 17.56 -6.71
N HIS A 103 -3.34 16.61 -6.63
CA HIS A 103 -3.22 15.55 -7.63
C HIS A 103 -4.03 14.30 -7.28
N GLN A 104 -4.41 14.14 -6.00
CA GLN A 104 -5.29 13.06 -5.55
C GLN A 104 -6.75 13.37 -5.82
N SER A 105 -7.22 14.54 -5.37
CA SER A 105 -8.55 15.07 -5.64
C SER A 105 -8.53 15.99 -6.86
N GLU A 106 -9.53 15.93 -7.73
CA GLU A 106 -9.78 16.97 -8.76
C GLU A 106 -10.28 18.26 -8.10
N GLU A 107 -9.44 18.92 -7.32
CA GLU A 107 -9.86 20.15 -6.67
C GLU A 107 -10.07 21.23 -7.75
N PRO A 108 -11.32 21.71 -7.98
CA PRO A 108 -11.65 22.50 -9.17
C PRO A 108 -10.88 23.82 -9.27
N ARG A 109 -10.37 24.31 -8.14
CA ARG A 109 -9.74 25.62 -8.02
C ARG A 109 -8.29 25.67 -8.50
N THR A 110 -7.61 24.54 -8.67
CA THR A 110 -6.15 24.55 -8.87
C THR A 110 -5.70 24.48 -10.34
N ARG A 111 -6.61 24.22 -11.30
CA ARG A 111 -6.29 23.95 -12.73
C ARG A 111 -5.23 22.85 -12.92
N LEU A 112 -4.91 22.08 -11.87
CA LEU A 112 -3.96 20.98 -11.92
C LEU A 112 -4.70 19.73 -12.40
N PRO A 113 -4.14 19.00 -13.37
CA PRO A 113 -4.74 17.73 -13.76
C PRO A 113 -4.58 16.71 -12.64
N ARG A 114 -5.61 15.90 -12.46
CA ARG A 114 -5.59 14.76 -11.55
C ARG A 114 -4.50 13.77 -11.97
N ARG A 115 -3.72 13.32 -10.99
CA ARG A 115 -2.66 12.32 -11.15
C ARG A 115 -2.61 11.52 -9.85
N PRO A 116 -3.65 10.71 -9.57
CA PRO A 116 -3.77 10.08 -8.27
C PRO A 116 -2.67 9.02 -8.13
N PHE A 117 -2.04 8.98 -6.96
CA PHE A 117 -1.01 8.02 -6.59
C PHE A 117 -1.43 7.13 -5.41
N PHE A 118 -2.58 7.42 -4.79
CA PHE A 118 -3.27 6.51 -3.85
C PHE A 118 -4.64 6.12 -4.43
N PRO A 119 -5.19 4.95 -4.05
CA PRO A 119 -6.57 4.59 -4.33
C PRO A 119 -7.54 5.66 -3.83
N ASN A 120 -8.75 5.66 -4.39
CA ASN A 120 -9.81 6.52 -3.86
C ASN A 120 -10.20 6.08 -2.44
N SER A 121 -10.76 7.01 -1.68
CA SER A 121 -11.25 6.77 -0.32
C SER A 121 -12.65 6.13 -0.29
N ASP A 122 -13.11 5.53 -1.39
CA ASP A 122 -14.43 4.86 -1.50
C ASP A 122 -14.42 3.45 -0.89
N GLY A 123 -13.30 3.04 -0.29
CA GLY A 123 -13.14 1.73 0.34
C GLY A 123 -12.87 0.60 -0.65
N GLN A 124 -12.83 0.87 -1.95
CA GLN A 124 -12.55 -0.14 -2.97
C GLN A 124 -11.13 0.01 -3.50
N LEU A 125 -10.33 -1.05 -3.31
CA LEU A 125 -9.01 -1.13 -3.90
C LEU A 125 -9.11 -1.49 -5.39
N PRO A 126 -8.33 -0.84 -6.27
CA PRO A 126 -8.18 -1.28 -7.66
C PRO A 126 -7.75 -2.74 -7.72
N THR A 127 -8.26 -3.50 -8.69
CA THR A 127 -8.02 -4.96 -8.80
C THR A 127 -6.54 -5.34 -8.70
N GLY A 128 -5.65 -4.63 -9.40
CA GLY A 128 -4.21 -4.92 -9.35
C GLY A 128 -3.59 -4.70 -7.96
N TRP A 129 -4.08 -3.73 -7.20
CA TRP A 129 -3.66 -3.52 -5.81
C TRP A 129 -4.22 -4.60 -4.90
N SER A 130 -5.49 -4.95 -5.04
CA SER A 130 -6.12 -6.00 -4.24
C SER A 130 -5.40 -7.33 -4.36
N ILE A 131 -4.96 -7.70 -5.57
CA ILE A 131 -4.19 -8.93 -5.83
C ILE A 131 -2.86 -8.89 -5.08
N VAL A 132 -2.03 -7.86 -5.32
CA VAL A 132 -0.69 -7.77 -4.71
C VAL A 132 -0.77 -7.70 -3.18
N LEU A 133 -1.74 -6.96 -2.66
CA LEU A 133 -1.95 -6.85 -1.22
C LEU A 133 -2.46 -8.16 -0.60
N ALA A 134 -3.35 -8.88 -1.27
CA ALA A 134 -3.79 -10.20 -0.82
C ALA A 134 -2.64 -11.21 -0.80
N GLU A 135 -1.82 -11.26 -1.86
CA GLU A 135 -0.63 -12.11 -1.92
C GLU A 135 0.35 -11.79 -0.78
N GLY A 136 0.62 -10.51 -0.53
CA GLY A 136 1.47 -10.08 0.58
C GLY A 136 0.92 -10.44 1.96
N ALA A 137 -0.41 -10.42 2.13
CA ALA A 137 -1.06 -10.86 3.36
C ALA A 137 -0.97 -12.38 3.55
N ASP A 138 -1.22 -13.15 2.50
CA ASP A 138 -1.14 -14.61 2.51
C ASP A 138 0.29 -15.07 2.82
N GLU A 139 1.30 -14.45 2.21
CA GLU A 139 2.70 -14.73 2.51
C GLU A 139 3.09 -14.37 3.95
N ALA A 140 2.52 -13.31 4.50
CA ALA A 140 2.76 -12.92 5.89
C ALA A 140 2.13 -13.93 6.86
N LEU A 141 0.89 -14.36 6.60
CA LEU A 141 0.20 -15.37 7.41
C LEU A 141 0.86 -16.74 7.31
N ALA A 142 1.31 -17.16 6.13
CA ALA A 142 1.97 -18.45 5.91
C ALA A 142 3.27 -18.60 6.71
N LYS A 143 3.89 -17.51 7.16
CA LYS A 143 5.07 -17.54 8.05
C LYS A 143 4.71 -17.82 9.51
N LEU A 144 3.45 -17.65 9.87
CA LEU A 144 2.92 -17.84 11.23
C LEU A 144 2.12 -19.14 11.35
N LEU A 145 1.66 -19.69 10.24
CA LEU A 145 0.92 -20.95 10.20
C LEU A 145 1.87 -22.15 10.16
N PRO A 146 1.52 -23.25 10.83
CA PRO A 146 2.23 -24.51 10.68
C PRO A 146 2.14 -25.02 9.23
N ARG A 147 3.20 -25.69 8.78
CA ARG A 147 3.26 -26.36 7.47
C ARG A 147 2.95 -27.85 7.59
#